data_AF-A0A1T4QVD1-F1
#
_entry.id   AF-A0A1T4QVD1-F1
#
_cell.length_a   1.000
_cell.length_b   1.000
_cell.length_c   1.000
_cell.angle_alpha   90.00
_cell.angle_beta   90.00
_cell.angle_gamma   90.00
#
_symmetry.space_group_name_H-M   'P 1'
#
loop_
_entity.id
_entity.type
_entity.pdbx_description
1 polymer ?
#
loop_
_entity_poly.entity_id
_entity_poly.type
_entity_poly.pdbx_seq_one_letter_code
_entity_poly.pdbx_strand_id
1 'polypeptide(L)'
;MAKLIVSQNVFTDSSLTFDSSSHPFFTQNGKNLGCLPTLYGKDGQFIDIVNSWFFDLKAVKHLVDLSSYSRALRLYWSFLEEQNLEWNNFPPIKRLKPTYQFRHHLITLIEDTAIAHSTANHYLSHVVQFYIWAIHGNYLKIENENAAPFCLEFIDIKRSDKLAHLKKKFTVQTSDLRIRVPKVAQTNNVNSMNALSREDLKLLANKLLNESIEFRLQCLLGLQCGLRINEISTLTTDAINQAIPLTENKSRYSITIGLNNGVQTKYKKTRKIEISYQLLIALKNYSISERYLKRLKKLKHKQLPDYHRDSASVNNFSGIGGDFAPHLISVLNISSTRNR
;
A
#
# COMPACT_ATOMS: atom_id res chain seq x y z
N MET A 1 7.16 20.94 -12.16
CA MET A 1 6.87 19.92 -11.14
C MET A 1 6.36 18.67 -11.82
N ALA A 2 6.92 17.52 -11.45
CA ALA A 2 6.54 16.23 -11.98
C ALA A 2 5.09 15.86 -11.64
N LYS A 3 4.42 15.16 -12.55
CA LYS A 3 3.00 14.79 -12.46
C LYS A 3 2.83 13.28 -12.47
N LEU A 4 1.90 12.79 -11.65
CA LEU A 4 1.48 11.39 -11.66
C LEU A 4 0.18 11.26 -12.44
N ILE A 5 0.14 10.29 -13.36
CA ILE A 5 -1.06 9.89 -14.08
C ILE A 5 -1.28 8.41 -13.79
N VAL A 6 -2.48 8.06 -13.34
CA VAL A 6 -2.84 6.65 -13.11
C VAL A 6 -3.46 6.12 -14.39
N SER A 7 -2.82 5.12 -14.99
CA SER A 7 -3.34 4.47 -16.18
C SER A 7 -4.56 3.60 -15.85
N GLN A 8 -5.30 3.24 -16.88
CA GLN A 8 -6.18 2.07 -16.82
C GLN A 8 -5.35 0.78 -16.60
N ASN A 9 -6.03 -0.37 -16.55
CA ASN A 9 -5.39 -1.66 -16.37
C ASN A 9 -4.30 -1.90 -17.44
N VAL A 10 -3.08 -2.17 -16.97
CA VAL A 10 -1.92 -2.52 -17.81
C VAL A 10 -1.82 -4.03 -17.89
N PHE A 11 -1.41 -4.55 -19.05
CA PHE A 11 -1.22 -5.97 -19.30
C PHE A 11 0.26 -6.25 -19.56
N THR A 12 0.73 -7.46 -19.23
CA THR A 12 2.14 -7.84 -19.45
C THR A 12 2.51 -7.85 -20.92
N ASP A 13 1.55 -8.21 -21.78
CA ASP A 13 1.74 -8.37 -23.21
C ASP A 13 0.58 -7.72 -23.97
N SER A 14 0.94 -6.97 -25.01
CA SER A 14 0.00 -6.39 -25.96
C SER A 14 0.51 -6.60 -27.38
N SER A 15 -0.33 -7.10 -28.27
CA SER A 15 -0.03 -7.20 -29.69
C SER A 15 -0.67 -6.05 -30.47
N LEU A 16 0.06 -5.52 -31.43
CA LEU A 16 -0.49 -4.60 -32.42
C LEU A 16 -1.08 -5.43 -33.56
N THR A 17 -2.37 -5.29 -33.79
CA THR A 17 -3.10 -5.95 -34.88
C THR A 17 -3.73 -4.88 -35.76
N PHE A 18 -3.90 -5.18 -37.05
CA PHE A 18 -4.56 -4.29 -37.99
C PHE A 18 -5.91 -4.89 -38.37
N ASP A 19 -6.96 -4.07 -38.36
CA ASP A 19 -8.26 -4.50 -38.89
C ASP A 19 -8.20 -4.64 -40.41
N SER A 20 -9.22 -5.27 -41.01
CA SER A 20 -9.50 -5.37 -42.44
C SER A 20 -9.38 -4.03 -43.20
N SER A 21 -9.59 -2.91 -42.51
CA SER A 21 -9.44 -1.54 -43.00
C SER A 21 -8.05 -0.92 -42.75
N SER A 22 -7.05 -1.73 -42.34
CA SER A 22 -5.69 -1.32 -41.95
C SER A 22 -5.61 -0.33 -40.77
N HIS A 23 -6.65 -0.25 -39.94
CA HIS A 23 -6.61 0.53 -38.71
C HIS A 23 -5.88 -0.26 -37.61
N PRO A 24 -4.84 0.30 -36.97
CA PRO A 24 -4.14 -0.35 -35.87
C PRO A 24 -5.01 -0.40 -34.61
N PHE A 25 -5.09 -1.56 -33.97
CA PHE A 25 -5.66 -1.71 -32.65
C PHE A 25 -4.79 -2.63 -31.77
N PHE A 26 -4.79 -2.39 -30.47
CA PHE A 26 -4.02 -3.17 -29.51
C PHE A 26 -4.87 -4.28 -28.92
N THR A 27 -4.39 -5.52 -29.04
CA THR A 27 -4.96 -6.70 -28.39
C THR A 27 -4.19 -7.00 -27.10
N GLN A 28 -4.92 -7.13 -25.99
CA GLN A 28 -4.37 -7.39 -24.66
C GLN A 28 -4.34 -8.90 -24.41
N ASN A 29 -3.17 -9.51 -24.51
CA ASN A 29 -3.05 -10.98 -24.45
C ASN A 29 -2.35 -11.47 -23.17
N GLY A 30 -1.74 -10.56 -22.40
CA GLY A 30 -0.97 -10.89 -21.19
C GLY A 30 -1.78 -10.90 -19.89
N LYS A 31 -1.07 -11.06 -18.77
CA LYS A 31 -1.66 -10.97 -17.42
C LYS A 31 -2.03 -9.53 -17.10
N ASN A 32 -3.26 -9.31 -16.63
CA ASN A 32 -3.69 -8.01 -16.14
C ASN A 32 -2.94 -7.66 -14.83
N LEU A 33 -2.11 -6.62 -14.89
CA LEU A 33 -1.34 -6.08 -13.77
C LEU A 33 -2.14 -5.05 -12.95
N GLY A 34 -3.32 -4.64 -13.43
CA GLY A 34 -4.13 -3.59 -12.82
C GLY A 34 -3.63 -2.19 -13.16
N CYS A 35 -4.17 -1.17 -12.48
CA CYS A 35 -3.77 0.21 -12.70
C CYS A 35 -2.30 0.44 -12.30
N LEU A 36 -1.57 1.19 -13.12
CA LEU A 36 -0.16 1.52 -12.91
C LEU A 36 -0.02 3.06 -12.80
N PRO A 37 0.60 3.59 -11.75
CA PRO A 37 0.99 4.99 -11.74
C PRO A 37 2.13 5.18 -12.75
N THR A 38 2.06 6.27 -13.52
CA THR A 38 3.11 6.71 -14.43
C THR A 38 3.51 8.14 -14.07
N LEU A 39 4.81 8.42 -14.11
CA LEU A 39 5.41 9.69 -13.76
C LEU A 39 5.87 10.40 -15.03
N TYR A 40 5.51 11.68 -15.10
CA TYR A 40 5.89 12.60 -16.17
C TYR A 40 6.63 13.80 -15.57
N GLY A 41 7.64 14.29 -16.27
CA GLY A 41 8.39 15.48 -15.84
C GLY A 41 7.58 16.77 -15.97
N LYS A 42 8.19 17.90 -15.58
CA LYS A 42 7.58 19.25 -15.67
C LYS A 42 7.09 19.58 -17.08
N ASP A 43 7.81 19.12 -18.09
CA ASP A 43 7.54 19.38 -19.51
C ASP A 43 6.60 18.32 -20.13
N GLY A 44 6.05 17.40 -19.33
CA GLY A 44 5.16 16.33 -19.80
C GLY A 44 5.88 15.15 -20.45
N GLN A 45 7.21 15.11 -20.41
CA GLN A 45 8.00 13.96 -20.87
C GLN A 45 7.81 12.75 -19.96
N PHE A 46 7.71 11.57 -20.56
CA PHE A 46 7.63 10.32 -19.83
C PHE A 46 8.98 9.97 -19.20
N ILE A 47 9.00 9.70 -17.89
CA ILE A 47 10.24 9.39 -17.18
C ILE A 47 10.46 7.87 -17.22
N ASP A 48 11.14 7.42 -18.28
CA ASP A 48 11.33 6.00 -18.61
C ASP A 48 11.85 5.17 -17.42
N ILE A 49 12.89 5.67 -16.74
CA ILE A 49 13.55 4.91 -15.66
C ILE A 49 12.63 4.68 -14.45
N VAL A 50 11.84 5.68 -14.06
CA VAL A 50 10.92 5.56 -12.93
C VAL A 50 9.73 4.69 -13.29
N ASN A 51 9.21 4.85 -14.51
CA ASN A 51 8.08 4.07 -14.98
C ASN A 51 8.45 2.60 -15.18
N SER A 52 9.67 2.32 -15.64
CA SER A 52 10.25 0.98 -15.70
C SER A 52 10.34 0.36 -14.31
N TRP A 53 10.75 1.12 -13.31
CA TRP A 53 10.76 0.65 -11.92
C TRP A 53 9.36 0.38 -11.37
N PHE A 54 8.39 1.25 -11.61
CA PHE A 54 7.00 1.00 -11.21
C PHE A 54 6.44 -0.27 -11.87
N PHE A 55 6.78 -0.50 -13.14
CA PHE A 55 6.44 -1.73 -13.83
C PHE A 55 7.08 -2.95 -13.16
N ASP A 56 8.38 -2.90 -12.82
CA ASP A 56 9.07 -3.98 -12.09
C ASP A 56 8.40 -4.29 -10.73
N LEU A 57 8.05 -3.24 -9.97
CA LEU A 57 7.33 -3.40 -8.70
C LEU A 57 5.98 -4.11 -8.87
N LYS A 58 5.34 -3.95 -10.02
CA LYS A 58 4.03 -4.55 -10.31
C LYS A 58 4.15 -5.95 -10.91
N ALA A 59 4.96 -6.09 -11.95
CA ALA A 59 5.13 -7.29 -12.74
C ALA A 59 5.96 -8.34 -12.00
N VAL A 60 7.04 -7.93 -11.33
CA VAL A 60 8.00 -8.83 -10.67
C VAL A 60 7.74 -8.93 -9.17
N LYS A 61 7.62 -7.80 -8.46
CA LYS A 61 7.35 -7.81 -7.01
C LYS A 61 5.89 -8.04 -6.64
N HIS A 62 4.99 -8.05 -7.63
CA HIS A 62 3.56 -8.28 -7.46
C HIS A 62 2.89 -7.36 -6.41
N LEU A 63 3.37 -6.11 -6.29
CA LEU A 63 2.82 -5.17 -5.32
C LEU A 63 1.41 -4.72 -5.74
N VAL A 64 0.44 -4.88 -4.83
CA VAL A 64 -0.94 -4.47 -5.12
C VAL A 64 -1.09 -2.95 -5.12
N ASP A 65 -0.43 -2.25 -4.20
CA ASP A 65 -0.49 -0.79 -4.08
C ASP A 65 0.89 -0.17 -4.24
N LEU A 66 0.99 0.79 -5.15
CA LEU A 66 2.19 1.58 -5.44
C LEU A 66 2.06 3.03 -4.99
N SER A 67 0.99 3.39 -4.27
CA SER A 67 0.66 4.77 -3.95
C SER A 67 1.69 5.47 -3.06
N SER A 68 2.40 4.75 -2.20
CA SER A 68 3.49 5.31 -1.39
C SER A 68 4.77 5.50 -2.22
N TYR A 69 5.10 4.53 -3.07
CA TYR A 69 6.23 4.57 -4.01
C TYR A 69 6.09 5.73 -4.99
N SER A 70 4.92 5.84 -5.63
CA SER A 70 4.67 6.85 -6.65
C SER A 70 4.69 8.27 -6.07
N ARG A 71 4.11 8.48 -4.89
CA ARG A 71 4.17 9.78 -4.19
C ARG A 71 5.60 10.16 -3.81
N ALA A 72 6.39 9.21 -3.29
CA ALA A 72 7.78 9.45 -2.93
C ALA A 72 8.61 9.86 -4.15
N LEU A 73 8.49 9.12 -5.25
CA LEU A 73 9.25 9.38 -6.46
C LEU A 73 8.78 10.65 -7.16
N ARG A 74 7.47 10.97 -7.14
CA ARG A 74 6.97 12.26 -7.62
C ARG A 74 7.59 13.43 -6.86
N LEU A 75 7.63 13.33 -5.53
CA LEU A 75 8.23 14.38 -4.69
C LEU A 75 9.73 14.51 -4.98
N TYR A 76 10.43 13.37 -5.06
CA TYR A 76 11.86 13.35 -5.38
C TYR A 76 12.15 13.94 -6.76
N TRP A 77 11.42 13.54 -7.79
CA TRP A 77 11.63 14.04 -9.14
C TRP A 77 11.29 15.53 -9.27
N SER A 78 10.24 15.99 -8.61
CA SER A 78 9.90 17.42 -8.57
C SER A 78 11.04 18.23 -7.94
N PHE A 79 11.62 17.72 -6.85
CA PHE A 79 12.79 18.31 -6.20
C PHE A 79 14.02 18.35 -7.14
N LEU A 80 14.31 17.26 -7.86
CA LEU A 80 15.40 17.23 -8.84
C LEU A 80 15.22 18.28 -9.93
N GLU A 81 14.00 18.41 -10.47
CA GLU A 81 13.68 19.41 -11.50
C GLU A 81 13.80 20.84 -10.99
N GLU A 82 13.38 21.10 -9.75
CA GLU A 82 13.46 22.43 -9.13
C GLU A 82 14.90 22.86 -8.87
N GLN A 83 15.77 21.93 -8.47
CA GLN A 83 17.17 22.19 -8.19
C GLN A 83 18.07 22.00 -9.42
N ASN A 84 17.51 21.69 -10.60
CA ASN A 84 18.22 21.35 -11.83
C ASN A 84 19.30 20.26 -11.61
N LEU A 85 18.94 19.21 -10.89
CA LEU A 85 19.80 18.07 -10.58
C LEU A 85 19.48 16.89 -11.49
N GLU A 86 20.53 16.21 -11.95
CA GLU A 86 20.37 14.95 -12.68
C GLU A 86 20.24 13.78 -11.69
N TRP A 87 19.34 12.84 -11.99
CA TRP A 87 19.09 11.70 -11.12
C TRP A 87 20.27 10.69 -11.10
N ASN A 88 21.09 10.65 -12.15
CA ASN A 88 22.16 9.66 -12.35
C ASN A 88 23.58 10.23 -12.15
N ASN A 89 23.69 11.49 -11.73
CA ASN A 89 24.98 12.14 -11.54
C ASN A 89 25.29 12.35 -10.05
N PHE A 90 26.42 11.80 -9.60
CA PHE A 90 26.81 11.80 -8.19
C PHE A 90 28.22 12.35 -8.00
N PRO A 91 28.35 13.64 -7.60
CA PRO A 91 29.65 14.20 -7.28
C PRO A 91 30.27 13.48 -6.06
N PRO A 92 31.61 13.42 -5.96
CA PRO A 92 32.29 12.77 -4.83
C PRO A 92 31.88 13.35 -3.45
N ILE A 93 31.56 14.65 -3.41
CA ILE A 93 31.18 15.35 -2.18
C ILE A 93 29.75 14.98 -1.80
N LYS A 94 29.57 14.27 -0.68
CA LYS A 94 28.26 13.81 -0.19
C LYS A 94 27.17 14.89 -0.18
N ARG A 95 27.46 16.11 0.30
CA ARG A 95 26.46 17.19 0.38
C ARG A 95 25.88 17.59 -0.97
N LEU A 96 26.66 17.44 -2.04
CA LEU A 96 26.27 17.84 -3.40
C LEU A 96 25.49 16.73 -4.12
N LYS A 97 25.47 15.51 -3.58
CA LYS A 97 24.74 14.40 -4.17
C LYS A 97 23.22 14.65 -4.09
N PRO A 98 22.46 14.43 -5.17
CA PRO A 98 21.03 14.69 -5.20
C PRO A 98 20.23 14.01 -4.07
N THR A 99 20.63 12.82 -3.67
CA THR A 99 20.02 12.05 -2.57
C THR A 99 20.19 12.69 -1.20
N TYR A 100 21.36 13.28 -0.91
CA TYR A 100 21.62 13.97 0.37
C TYR A 100 20.98 15.35 0.39
N GLN A 101 20.95 16.04 -0.75
CA GLN A 101 20.21 17.29 -0.88
C GLN A 101 18.71 17.05 -0.68
N PHE A 102 18.16 15.98 -1.26
CA PHE A 102 16.75 15.61 -1.03
C PHE A 102 16.48 15.25 0.42
N ARG A 103 17.39 14.53 1.09
CA ARG A 103 17.29 14.29 2.54
C ARG A 103 17.21 15.59 3.33
N HIS A 104 18.02 16.59 2.98
CA HIS A 104 17.97 17.90 3.62
C HIS A 104 16.63 18.61 3.36
N HIS A 105 16.14 18.59 2.11
CA HIS A 105 14.81 19.11 1.77
C HIS A 105 13.68 18.45 2.58
N LEU A 106 13.72 17.13 2.77
CA LEU A 106 12.76 16.44 3.63
C LEU A 106 12.86 16.86 5.10
N ILE A 107 14.05 17.22 5.59
CA ILE A 107 14.21 17.73 6.96
C ILE A 107 13.54 19.10 7.08
N THR A 108 13.73 20.00 6.11
CA THR A 108 13.04 21.30 6.07
C THR A 108 11.53 21.12 6.07
N LEU A 109 10.98 20.20 5.27
CA LEU A 109 9.54 19.91 5.27
C LEU A 109 9.01 19.36 6.61
N ILE A 110 9.86 18.70 7.41
CA ILE A 110 9.50 18.26 8.76
C ILE A 110 9.49 19.45 9.73
N GLU A 111 10.50 20.31 9.64
CA GLU A 111 10.61 21.54 10.44
C GLU A 111 9.42 22.47 10.18
N ASP A 112 8.98 22.56 8.93
CA ASP A 112 7.77 23.29 8.49
C ASP A 112 6.46 22.58 8.85
N THR A 113 6.51 21.41 9.51
CA THR A 113 5.36 20.55 9.86
C THR A 113 4.51 20.07 8.67
N ALA A 114 5.01 20.22 7.43
CA ALA A 114 4.32 19.80 6.21
C ALA A 114 4.24 18.27 6.10
N ILE A 115 5.26 17.55 6.61
CA ILE A 115 5.29 16.08 6.64
C ILE A 115 5.78 15.54 7.98
N ALA A 116 5.28 14.36 8.37
CA ALA A 116 5.79 13.65 9.54
C ALA A 116 7.15 12.99 9.28
N HIS A 117 7.96 12.82 10.33
CA HIS A 117 9.24 12.08 10.28
C HIS A 117 9.12 10.67 9.69
N SER A 118 8.03 9.96 9.99
CA SER A 118 7.77 8.62 9.47
C SER A 118 7.52 8.65 7.96
N THR A 119 6.75 9.63 7.48
CA THR A 119 6.48 9.86 6.07
C THR A 119 7.76 10.20 5.31
N ALA A 120 8.57 11.12 5.82
CA ALA A 120 9.85 11.50 5.23
C ALA A 120 10.80 10.29 5.11
N ASN A 121 10.96 9.50 6.18
CA ASN A 121 11.76 8.28 6.15
C ASN A 121 11.20 7.24 5.17
N HIS A 122 9.87 7.13 5.07
CA HIS A 122 9.23 6.23 4.12
C HIS A 122 9.52 6.64 2.67
N TYR A 123 9.43 7.93 2.35
CA TYR A 123 9.78 8.45 1.02
C TYR A 123 11.25 8.24 0.69
N LEU A 124 12.15 8.54 1.62
CA LEU A 124 13.57 8.32 1.45
C LEU A 124 13.92 6.84 1.24
N SER A 125 13.21 5.94 1.94
CA SER A 125 13.37 4.50 1.76
C SER A 125 12.97 4.04 0.36
N HIS A 126 11.93 4.64 -0.23
CA HIS A 126 11.53 4.32 -1.61
C HIS A 126 12.53 4.86 -2.64
N VAL A 127 13.09 6.05 -2.43
CA VAL A 127 14.18 6.57 -3.27
C VAL A 127 15.41 5.68 -3.20
N VAL A 128 15.78 5.21 -2.00
CA VAL A 128 16.87 4.24 -1.81
C VAL A 128 16.59 2.94 -2.57
N GLN A 129 15.37 2.39 -2.48
CA GLN A 129 14.97 1.18 -3.21
C GLN A 129 15.02 1.37 -4.74
N PHE A 130 14.61 2.54 -5.23
CA PHE A 130 14.72 2.89 -6.64
C PHE A 130 16.16 2.82 -7.13
N TYR A 131 17.09 3.46 -6.41
CA TYR A 131 18.51 3.41 -6.77
C TYR A 131 19.13 2.02 -6.64
N ILE A 132 18.79 1.25 -5.60
CA ILE A 132 19.24 -0.15 -5.50
C ILE A 132 18.79 -0.93 -6.73
N TRP A 133 17.52 -0.80 -7.13
CA TRP A 133 17.00 -1.43 -8.34
C TRP A 133 17.73 -0.95 -9.61
N ALA A 134 17.95 0.36 -9.75
CA ALA A 134 18.63 0.93 -10.91
C ALA A 134 20.08 0.44 -11.04
N ILE A 135 20.80 0.31 -9.92
CA ILE A 135 22.17 -0.23 -9.88
C ILE A 135 22.15 -1.73 -10.22
N HIS A 136 21.25 -2.50 -9.60
CA HIS A 136 21.13 -3.94 -9.86
C HIS A 136 20.75 -4.26 -11.31
N GLY A 137 19.92 -3.41 -11.93
CA GLY A 137 19.54 -3.53 -13.34
C GLY A 137 20.55 -2.94 -14.31
N ASN A 138 21.73 -2.49 -13.86
CA ASN A 138 22.74 -1.79 -14.67
C ASN A 138 22.26 -0.50 -15.37
N TYR A 139 21.13 0.08 -14.92
CA TYR A 139 20.66 1.39 -15.38
C TYR A 139 21.49 2.54 -14.82
N LEU A 140 22.12 2.32 -13.66
CA LEU A 140 23.09 3.23 -13.06
C LEU A 140 24.40 2.48 -12.80
N LYS A 141 25.45 2.85 -13.53
CA LYS A 141 26.79 2.31 -13.30
C LYS A 141 27.51 3.14 -12.24
N ILE A 142 28.05 2.46 -11.24
CA ILE A 142 28.86 3.09 -10.19
C ILE A 142 30.32 2.73 -10.47
N GLU A 143 31.11 3.73 -10.83
CA GLU A 143 32.54 3.52 -11.13
C GLU A 143 33.37 3.34 -9.85
N ASN A 144 33.01 4.06 -8.78
CA ASN A 144 33.70 4.03 -7.50
C ASN A 144 32.75 4.29 -6.32
N GLU A 145 33.17 3.96 -5.10
CA GLU A 145 32.38 4.18 -3.87
C GLU A 145 31.98 5.66 -3.69
N ASN A 146 32.84 6.58 -4.14
CA ASN A 146 32.59 8.02 -4.04
C ASN A 146 31.46 8.50 -4.96
N ALA A 147 31.20 7.83 -6.08
CA ALA A 147 30.09 8.08 -6.98
C ALA A 147 28.80 7.34 -6.57
N ALA A 148 28.80 6.58 -5.47
CA ALA A 148 27.59 5.92 -5.01
C ALA A 148 26.54 6.94 -4.51
N PRO A 149 25.24 6.72 -4.78
CA PRO A 149 24.17 7.62 -4.34
C PRO A 149 24.04 7.72 -2.80
N PHE A 150 24.42 6.67 -2.08
CA PHE A 150 24.40 6.59 -0.61
C PHE A 150 25.25 5.41 -0.15
N CYS A 151 25.50 5.32 1.15
CA CYS A 151 26.14 4.17 1.76
C CYS A 151 25.08 3.25 2.40
N LEU A 152 25.18 1.95 2.13
CA LEU A 152 24.38 0.94 2.83
C LEU A 152 25.05 0.58 4.15
N GLU A 153 24.24 0.43 5.19
CA GLU A 153 24.69 0.04 6.51
C GLU A 153 23.89 -1.17 6.99
N PHE A 154 24.52 -2.07 7.76
CA PHE A 154 23.86 -3.22 8.36
C PHE A 154 23.87 -3.05 9.88
N ILE A 155 22.68 -2.89 10.47
CA ILE A 155 22.52 -2.65 11.91
C ILE A 155 21.88 -3.86 12.56
N ASP A 156 22.48 -4.34 13.65
CA ASP A 156 21.92 -5.38 14.48
C ASP A 156 20.89 -4.82 15.48
N ILE A 157 19.65 -5.27 15.36
CA ILE A 157 18.55 -4.92 16.26
C ILE A 157 18.33 -6.06 17.25
N LYS A 158 18.35 -5.74 18.55
CA LYS A 158 18.01 -6.70 19.61
C LYS A 158 16.53 -7.06 19.52
N ARG A 159 16.23 -8.36 19.56
CA ARG A 159 14.85 -8.86 19.62
C ARG A 159 14.35 -8.80 21.06
N SER A 160 13.13 -8.31 21.24
CA SER A 160 12.39 -8.35 22.50
C SER A 160 11.06 -9.10 22.35
N ASP A 161 10.85 -9.78 21.22
CA ASP A 161 9.63 -10.54 20.93
C ASP A 161 9.70 -11.96 21.51
N LYS A 162 8.59 -12.69 21.43
CA LYS A 162 8.46 -14.06 21.96
C LYS A 162 9.48 -15.05 21.37
N LEU A 163 10.13 -14.70 20.26
CA LEU A 163 11.14 -15.51 19.56
C LEU A 163 12.59 -15.06 19.85
N ALA A 164 12.78 -14.10 20.77
CA ALA A 164 14.09 -13.59 21.14
C ALA A 164 15.02 -14.67 21.74
N HIS A 165 14.44 -15.75 22.28
CA HIS A 165 15.20 -16.90 22.80
C HIS A 165 15.91 -17.70 21.70
N LEU A 166 15.35 -17.75 20.47
CA LEU A 166 15.95 -18.47 19.34
C LEU A 166 17.07 -17.66 18.68
N LYS A 167 16.84 -16.36 18.51
CA LYS A 167 17.81 -15.46 17.91
C LYS A 167 17.73 -14.11 18.62
N LYS A 168 18.76 -13.75 19.37
CA LYS A 168 18.75 -12.52 20.19
C LYS A 168 18.83 -11.23 19.37
N LYS A 169 19.34 -11.30 18.14
CA LYS A 169 19.53 -10.15 17.25
C LYS A 169 19.12 -10.50 15.82
N PHE A 170 18.64 -9.52 15.07
CA PHE A 170 18.49 -9.62 13.63
C PHE A 170 19.13 -8.41 12.96
N THR A 171 19.83 -8.66 11.87
CA THR A 171 20.52 -7.64 11.09
C THR A 171 19.55 -7.03 10.10
N VAL A 172 19.49 -5.71 10.04
CA VAL A 172 18.64 -4.95 9.11
C VAL A 172 19.52 -4.08 8.24
N GLN A 173 19.29 -4.13 6.94
CA GLN A 173 19.89 -3.21 5.98
C GLN A 173 19.24 -1.82 6.12
N THR A 174 20.05 -0.80 6.22
CA THR A 174 19.65 0.61 6.24
C THR A 174 20.58 1.43 5.35
N SER A 175 20.39 2.74 5.32
CA SER A 175 21.27 3.66 4.60
C SER A 175 21.64 4.85 5.47
N ASP A 176 22.79 5.45 5.19
CA ASP A 176 23.26 6.67 5.86
C ASP A 176 22.37 7.89 5.59
N LEU A 177 21.41 7.77 4.67
CA LEU A 177 20.38 8.78 4.42
C LEU A 177 19.30 8.81 5.52
N ARG A 178 19.11 7.75 6.31
CA ARG A 178 18.00 7.65 7.28
C ARG A 178 17.93 8.88 8.20
N ILE A 179 16.74 9.46 8.33
CA ILE A 179 16.49 10.60 9.21
C ILE A 179 16.18 10.06 10.60
N ARG A 180 16.99 10.47 11.59
CA ARG A 180 16.80 10.03 12.98
C ARG A 180 15.50 10.64 13.54
N VAL A 181 14.62 9.78 14.01
CA VAL A 181 13.40 10.21 14.71
C VAL A 181 13.75 10.47 16.18
N PRO A 182 13.40 11.64 16.75
CA PRO A 182 13.53 11.90 18.18
C PRO A 182 12.80 10.82 18.99
N LYS A 183 13.36 10.45 20.16
CA LYS A 183 12.69 9.46 21.02
C LYS A 183 11.42 10.08 21.61
N VAL A 184 10.33 9.33 21.54
CA VAL A 184 8.96 9.70 21.92
C VAL A 184 8.83 10.32 23.32
N ALA A 185 9.75 10.02 24.25
CA ALA A 185 9.78 10.66 25.57
C ALA A 185 9.94 12.19 25.54
N GLN A 186 10.37 12.78 24.41
CA GLN A 186 10.58 14.22 24.24
C GLN A 186 9.45 14.92 23.46
N THR A 187 8.42 14.18 23.01
CA THR A 187 7.33 14.74 22.20
C THR A 187 5.99 14.52 22.90
N ASN A 188 5.32 15.61 23.31
CA ASN A 188 3.98 15.57 23.93
C ASN A 188 2.89 15.00 23.02
N ASN A 189 3.16 14.83 21.71
CA ASN A 189 2.25 14.24 20.74
C ASN A 189 2.46 12.73 20.65
N VAL A 190 1.91 12.01 21.63
CA VAL A 190 1.82 10.55 21.55
C VAL A 190 0.70 10.20 20.57
N ASN A 191 1.04 10.02 19.29
CA ASN A 191 0.18 9.33 18.31
C ASN A 191 0.16 7.82 18.59
N SER A 192 -0.06 7.41 19.84
CA SER A 192 -0.36 6.02 20.13
C SER A 192 -1.79 5.76 19.74
N MET A 193 -2.04 4.55 19.23
CA MET A 193 -3.38 4.02 19.07
C MET A 193 -3.96 3.77 20.48
N ASN A 194 -4.33 4.84 21.17
CA ASN A 194 -5.01 4.76 22.45
C ASN A 194 -6.43 4.30 22.21
N ALA A 195 -6.92 3.42 23.09
CA ALA A 195 -8.34 3.13 23.13
C ALA A 195 -9.12 4.42 23.41
N LEU A 196 -10.30 4.56 22.81
CA LEU A 196 -11.21 5.65 23.12
C LEU A 196 -11.53 5.64 24.62
N SER A 197 -11.49 6.82 25.24
CA SER A 197 -11.88 6.97 26.64
C SER A 197 -13.38 6.70 26.82
N ARG A 198 -13.83 6.51 28.06
CA ARG A 198 -15.27 6.33 28.34
C ARG A 198 -16.05 7.59 27.99
N GLU A 199 -15.44 8.75 28.16
CA GLU A 199 -15.96 10.07 27.83
C GLU A 199 -16.13 10.22 26.32
N ASP A 200 -15.11 9.85 25.55
CA ASP A 200 -15.16 9.89 24.08
C ASP A 200 -16.21 8.93 23.52
N LEU A 201 -16.34 7.73 24.11
CA LEU A 201 -17.36 6.76 23.72
C LEU A 201 -18.78 7.29 23.99
N LYS A 202 -19.01 7.98 25.11
CA LYS A 202 -20.30 8.64 25.40
C LYS A 202 -20.59 9.75 24.39
N LEU A 203 -19.60 10.58 24.09
CA LEU A 203 -19.73 11.65 23.10
C LEU A 203 -20.07 11.08 21.72
N LEU A 204 -19.35 10.05 21.29
CA LEU A 204 -19.59 9.35 20.03
C LEU A 204 -20.99 8.75 19.99
N ALA A 205 -21.42 8.06 21.05
CA ALA A 205 -22.76 7.47 21.13
C ALA A 205 -23.85 8.54 20.97
N ASN A 206 -23.71 9.69 21.64
CA ASN A 206 -24.66 10.81 21.52
C ASN A 206 -24.71 11.38 20.10
N LYS A 207 -23.54 11.56 19.46
CA LYS A 207 -23.48 12.06 18.08
C LYS A 207 -24.06 11.08 17.07
N LEU A 208 -23.85 9.79 17.27
CA LEU A 208 -24.40 8.75 16.41
C LEU A 208 -25.93 8.73 16.40
N LEU A 209 -26.63 9.21 17.44
CA LEU A 209 -28.10 9.23 17.46
C LEU A 209 -28.71 10.00 16.26
N ASN A 210 -28.06 11.07 15.84
CA ASN A 210 -28.51 11.95 14.74
C ASN A 210 -28.06 11.47 13.36
N GLU A 211 -27.24 10.41 13.30
CA GLU A 211 -26.69 9.90 12.05
C GLU A 211 -27.56 8.82 11.42
N SER A 212 -27.30 8.59 10.12
CA SER A 212 -27.97 7.52 9.38
C SER A 212 -27.76 6.14 10.02
N ILE A 213 -28.79 5.28 9.98
CA ILE A 213 -28.68 3.92 10.54
C ILE A 213 -27.50 3.13 9.96
N GLU A 214 -27.16 3.38 8.70
CA GLU A 214 -26.00 2.78 8.04
C GLU A 214 -24.70 3.17 8.73
N PHE A 215 -24.47 4.47 8.90
CA PHE A 215 -23.27 4.99 9.55
C PHE A 215 -23.17 4.52 11.00
N ARG A 216 -24.30 4.49 11.73
CA ARG A 216 -24.35 3.96 13.10
C ARG A 216 -23.92 2.50 13.17
N LEU A 217 -24.47 1.64 12.31
CA LEU A 217 -24.11 0.22 12.26
C LEU A 217 -22.63 0.02 11.87
N GLN A 218 -22.11 0.82 10.94
CA GLN A 218 -20.70 0.80 10.56
C GLN A 218 -19.78 1.18 11.72
N CYS A 219 -20.10 2.26 12.46
CA CYS A 219 -19.34 2.64 13.64
C CYS A 219 -19.38 1.57 14.73
N LEU A 220 -20.55 0.97 14.99
CA LEU A 220 -20.69 -0.12 15.97
C LEU A 220 -19.88 -1.35 15.58
N LEU A 221 -19.81 -1.70 14.30
CA LEU A 221 -18.95 -2.78 13.79
C LEU A 221 -17.47 -2.50 14.02
N GLY A 222 -17.02 -1.26 13.82
CA GLY A 222 -15.65 -0.84 14.12
C GLY A 222 -15.34 -0.91 15.62
N LEU A 223 -16.23 -0.38 16.46
CA LEU A 223 -16.06 -0.29 17.91
C LEU A 223 -16.16 -1.65 18.62
N GLN A 224 -17.18 -2.45 18.31
CA GLN A 224 -17.45 -3.71 19.02
C GLN A 224 -16.69 -4.90 18.44
N CYS A 225 -16.52 -4.95 17.11
CA CYS A 225 -15.92 -6.10 16.43
C CYS A 225 -14.46 -5.86 16.01
N GLY A 226 -13.97 -4.62 16.11
CA GLY A 226 -12.61 -4.25 15.71
C GLY A 226 -12.37 -4.37 14.19
N LEU A 227 -13.43 -4.20 13.40
CA LEU A 227 -13.35 -4.29 11.94
C LEU A 227 -12.64 -3.07 11.34
N ARG A 228 -11.80 -3.30 10.32
CA ARG A 228 -11.21 -2.22 9.53
C ARG A 228 -12.27 -1.61 8.62
N ILE A 229 -12.11 -0.33 8.27
CA ILE A 229 -13.07 0.38 7.41
C ILE A 229 -13.41 -0.37 6.12
N ASN A 230 -12.42 -1.01 5.47
CA ASN A 230 -12.64 -1.80 4.26
C ASN A 230 -13.44 -3.09 4.52
N GLU A 231 -13.21 -3.72 5.67
CA GLU A 231 -13.95 -4.93 6.09
C GLU A 231 -15.41 -4.54 6.43
N ILE A 232 -15.62 -3.37 7.03
CA ILE A 232 -16.96 -2.81 7.30
C ILE A 232 -17.69 -2.51 6.00
N SER A 233 -17.03 -1.84 5.04
CA SER A 233 -17.65 -1.43 3.77
C SER A 233 -17.96 -2.59 2.83
N THR A 234 -17.33 -3.74 3.04
CA THR A 234 -17.51 -4.96 2.22
C THR A 234 -18.16 -6.11 2.99
N LEU A 235 -18.70 -5.83 4.19
CA LEU A 235 -19.41 -6.84 4.98
C LEU A 235 -20.68 -7.29 4.24
N THR A 236 -20.80 -8.60 4.03
CA THR A 236 -21.92 -9.20 3.28
C THR A 236 -22.97 -9.80 4.20
N THR A 237 -24.18 -9.98 3.67
CA THR A 237 -25.25 -10.75 4.33
C THR A 237 -24.84 -12.20 4.55
N ASP A 238 -24.07 -12.78 3.62
CA ASP A 238 -23.58 -14.16 3.71
C ASP A 238 -22.66 -14.34 4.92
N ALA A 239 -21.75 -13.38 5.17
CA ALA A 239 -20.92 -13.38 6.36
C ALA A 239 -21.77 -13.29 7.65
N ILE A 240 -22.78 -12.43 7.68
CA ILE A 240 -23.69 -12.27 8.82
C ILE A 240 -24.48 -13.56 9.09
N ASN A 241 -24.87 -14.29 8.04
CA ASN A 241 -25.62 -15.54 8.14
C ASN A 241 -24.77 -16.72 8.61
N GLN A 242 -23.44 -16.65 8.46
CA GLN A 242 -22.48 -17.64 8.96
C GLN A 242 -22.12 -17.46 10.45
N ALA A 243 -22.86 -16.63 11.19
CA ALA A 243 -22.62 -16.40 12.62
C ALA A 243 -22.92 -17.64 13.47
N ILE A 244 -21.95 -18.07 14.27
CA ILE A 244 -22.04 -19.24 15.16
C ILE A 244 -22.00 -18.75 16.62
N PRO A 245 -22.89 -19.23 17.51
CA PRO A 245 -22.84 -18.83 18.92
C PRO A 245 -21.52 -19.25 19.58
N LEU A 246 -20.89 -18.34 20.32
CA LEU A 246 -19.65 -18.60 21.05
C LEU A 246 -19.89 -19.02 22.50
N THR A 247 -21.00 -18.57 23.07
CA THR A 247 -21.42 -18.83 24.45
C THR A 247 -22.69 -19.66 24.46
N GLU A 248 -22.86 -20.53 25.46
CA GLU A 248 -24.10 -21.30 25.68
C GLU A 248 -25.33 -20.38 25.75
N ASN A 249 -25.21 -19.24 26.45
CA ASN A 249 -26.27 -18.25 26.59
C ASN A 249 -26.51 -17.41 25.31
N LYS A 250 -25.84 -17.70 24.20
CA LYS A 250 -25.97 -17.01 22.90
C LYS A 250 -25.83 -15.48 22.98
N SER A 251 -25.06 -14.96 23.93
CA SER A 251 -24.84 -13.51 24.07
C SER A 251 -23.85 -12.97 23.04
N ARG A 252 -22.91 -13.83 22.59
CA ARG A 252 -21.87 -13.49 21.61
C ARG A 252 -21.79 -14.56 20.52
N TYR A 253 -21.44 -14.10 19.32
CA TYR A 253 -21.32 -14.92 18.13
C TYR A 253 -19.95 -14.72 17.50
N SER A 254 -19.42 -15.77 16.89
CA SER A 254 -18.25 -15.72 16.03
C SER A 254 -18.69 -15.66 14.57
N ILE A 255 -18.08 -14.75 13.80
CA ILE A 255 -18.23 -14.70 12.34
C ILE A 255 -16.84 -14.87 11.74
N THR A 256 -16.70 -15.83 10.83
CA THR A 256 -15.50 -15.92 9.98
C THR A 256 -15.67 -14.91 8.85
N ILE A 257 -14.70 -14.02 8.63
CA ILE A 257 -14.70 -13.05 7.54
C ILE A 257 -13.52 -13.30 6.59
N GLY A 258 -13.75 -13.14 5.30
CA GLY A 258 -12.72 -13.24 4.27
C GLY A 258 -13.30 -13.28 2.86
N LEU A 259 -12.42 -13.54 1.88
CA LEU A 259 -12.84 -13.57 0.48
C LEU A 259 -13.88 -14.66 0.19
N ASN A 260 -13.87 -15.74 0.98
CA ASN A 260 -14.83 -16.85 0.91
C ASN A 260 -16.29 -16.43 1.15
N ASN A 261 -16.52 -15.30 1.81
CA ASN A 261 -17.86 -14.72 1.96
C ASN A 261 -17.93 -13.28 1.47
N GLY A 262 -17.04 -12.90 0.54
CA GLY A 262 -17.05 -11.60 -0.13
C GLY A 262 -16.49 -10.43 0.69
N VAL A 263 -16.06 -10.65 1.94
CA VAL A 263 -15.49 -9.60 2.79
C VAL A 263 -14.02 -9.36 2.44
N GLN A 264 -13.67 -8.13 2.10
CA GLN A 264 -12.31 -7.77 1.68
C GLN A 264 -11.41 -7.48 2.88
N THR A 265 -10.80 -8.54 3.40
CA THR A 265 -9.83 -8.45 4.50
C THR A 265 -8.43 -8.08 4.03
N LYS A 266 -7.60 -7.56 4.97
CA LYS A 266 -6.21 -7.23 4.70
C LYS A 266 -5.43 -8.47 4.21
N TYR A 267 -4.74 -8.33 3.08
CA TYR A 267 -4.00 -9.41 2.41
C TYR A 267 -4.85 -10.64 2.06
N LYS A 268 -6.17 -10.49 1.91
CA LYS A 268 -7.12 -11.58 1.64
C LYS A 268 -7.10 -12.71 2.69
N LYS A 269 -6.57 -12.45 3.90
CA LYS A 269 -6.48 -13.45 4.97
C LYS A 269 -7.82 -13.60 5.67
N THR A 270 -8.25 -14.84 5.87
CA THR A 270 -9.44 -15.14 6.68
C THR A 270 -9.14 -14.88 8.16
N ARG A 271 -10.13 -14.36 8.90
CA ARG A 271 -10.06 -14.24 10.37
C ARG A 271 -11.44 -14.39 10.99
N LYS A 272 -11.48 -14.71 12.27
CA LYS A 272 -12.70 -14.69 13.07
C LYS A 272 -12.83 -13.35 13.78
N ILE A 273 -14.05 -12.83 13.80
CA ILE A 273 -14.46 -11.70 14.62
C ILE A 273 -15.53 -12.15 15.60
N GLU A 274 -15.72 -11.36 16.64
CA GLU A 274 -16.75 -11.58 17.64
C GLU A 274 -17.76 -10.43 17.59
N ILE A 275 -19.05 -10.76 17.67
CA ILE A 275 -20.14 -9.80 17.60
C ILE A 275 -21.16 -10.06 18.71
N SER A 276 -21.73 -9.00 19.28
CA SER A 276 -22.82 -9.10 20.24
C SER A 276 -24.12 -9.54 19.57
N TYR A 277 -24.96 -10.27 20.29
CA TYR A 277 -26.29 -10.67 19.82
C TYR A 277 -27.13 -9.48 19.35
N GLN A 278 -27.09 -8.37 20.12
CA GLN A 278 -27.84 -7.15 19.81
C GLN A 278 -27.43 -6.54 18.46
N LEU A 279 -26.13 -6.41 18.20
CA LEU A 279 -25.63 -5.87 16.93
C LEU A 279 -25.90 -6.82 15.77
N LEU A 280 -25.76 -8.13 16.00
CA LEU A 280 -26.07 -9.14 14.98
C LEU A 280 -27.53 -9.07 14.52
N ILE A 281 -28.47 -8.96 15.45
CA ILE A 281 -29.89 -8.79 15.11
C ILE A 281 -30.14 -7.46 14.41
N ALA A 282 -29.56 -6.36 14.90
CA ALA A 282 -29.73 -5.06 14.28
C ALA A 282 -29.29 -5.07 12.80
N LEU A 283 -28.18 -5.76 12.49
CA LEU A 283 -27.72 -5.97 11.12
C LEU A 283 -28.68 -6.84 10.30
N LYS A 284 -29.16 -7.96 10.86
CA LYS A 284 -30.13 -8.84 10.19
C LYS A 284 -31.44 -8.09 9.88
N ASN A 285 -31.98 -7.37 10.86
CA ASN A 285 -33.18 -6.55 10.69
C ASN A 285 -32.97 -5.45 9.65
N TYR A 286 -31.81 -4.79 9.66
CA TYR A 286 -31.49 -3.81 8.63
C TYR A 286 -31.40 -4.44 7.23
N SER A 287 -30.82 -5.64 7.08
CA SER A 287 -30.68 -6.32 5.79
C SER A 287 -31.99 -6.72 5.12
N ILE A 288 -33.09 -6.81 5.88
CA ILE A 288 -34.44 -7.08 5.35
C ILE A 288 -35.31 -5.83 5.27
N SER A 289 -34.80 -4.67 5.70
CA SER A 289 -35.56 -3.41 5.70
C SER A 289 -35.77 -2.88 4.29
N GLU A 290 -36.91 -2.21 4.04
CA GLU A 290 -37.16 -1.53 2.77
C GLU A 290 -36.05 -0.54 2.41
N ARG A 291 -35.50 0.15 3.42
CA ARG A 291 -34.43 1.13 3.27
C ARG A 291 -33.17 0.50 2.68
N TYR A 292 -32.79 -0.68 3.17
CA TYR A 292 -31.69 -1.45 2.61
C TYR A 292 -32.01 -1.91 1.18
N LEU A 293 -33.20 -2.50 0.95
CA LEU A 293 -33.60 -2.99 -0.37
C LEU A 293 -33.60 -1.90 -1.44
N LYS A 294 -34.08 -0.69 -1.11
CA LYS A 294 -34.04 0.50 -1.99
C LYS A 294 -32.59 0.88 -2.35
N ARG A 295 -31.68 0.87 -1.37
CA ARG A 295 -30.25 1.15 -1.62
C ARG A 295 -29.57 0.06 -2.41
N LEU A 296 -29.87 -1.21 -2.15
CA LEU A 296 -29.33 -2.35 -2.88
C LEU A 296 -29.72 -2.27 -4.36
N LYS A 297 -30.98 -1.94 -4.67
CA LYS A 297 -31.43 -1.68 -6.05
C LYS A 297 -30.63 -0.56 -6.70
N LYS A 298 -30.46 0.58 -6.01
CA LYS A 298 -29.65 1.71 -6.52
C LYS A 298 -28.19 1.32 -6.76
N LEU A 299 -27.60 0.50 -5.89
CA LEU A 299 -26.24 0.01 -6.04
C LEU A 299 -26.11 -0.89 -7.28
N LYS A 300 -27.03 -1.84 -7.47
CA LYS A 300 -27.06 -2.71 -8.65
C LYS A 300 -27.18 -1.91 -9.95
N HIS A 301 -28.04 -0.89 -9.99
CA HIS A 301 -28.15 0.01 -11.14
C HIS A 301 -26.85 0.78 -11.43
N LYS A 302 -26.09 1.17 -10.41
CA LYS A 302 -24.78 1.82 -10.60
C LYS A 302 -23.66 0.87 -11.01
N GLN A 303 -23.78 -0.41 -10.65
CA GLN A 303 -22.78 -1.45 -10.96
C GLN A 303 -23.01 -2.12 -12.32
N LEU A 304 -24.19 -1.93 -12.93
CA LEU A 304 -24.40 -2.20 -14.35
C LEU A 304 -23.74 -1.05 -15.13
N PRO A 305 -22.62 -1.27 -15.84
CA PRO A 305 -22.19 -0.33 -16.85
C PRO A 305 -23.26 -0.32 -17.96
N ASP A 306 -23.44 0.81 -18.63
CA ASP A 306 -24.15 0.87 -19.91
C ASP A 306 -23.51 -0.13 -20.89
N TYR A 307 -24.04 -1.35 -20.94
CA TYR A 307 -23.64 -2.40 -21.86
C TYR A 307 -24.83 -2.69 -22.77
N HIS A 308 -24.95 -1.89 -23.82
CA HIS A 308 -25.63 -2.36 -25.02
C HIS A 308 -24.65 -3.23 -25.82
N ARG A 309 -25.04 -4.50 -25.97
CA ARG A 309 -24.79 -5.41 -27.13
C ARG A 309 -23.30 -5.68 -27.44
N ASP A 310 -22.76 -6.90 -27.31
CA ASP A 310 -23.21 -8.12 -27.97
C ASP A 310 -22.58 -9.40 -27.36
N SER A 311 -23.36 -10.49 -27.47
CA SER A 311 -23.07 -11.93 -27.46
C SER A 311 -21.87 -12.53 -26.68
N ALA A 312 -22.24 -13.31 -25.65
CA ALA A 312 -21.95 -14.74 -25.50
C ALA A 312 -20.57 -15.29 -25.95
N SER A 313 -19.77 -15.78 -24.99
CA SER A 313 -19.46 -17.22 -24.89
C SER A 313 -18.55 -17.56 -23.70
N VAL A 314 -18.89 -18.73 -23.16
CA VAL A 314 -18.35 -19.54 -22.06
C VAL A 314 -16.92 -20.03 -22.35
N ASN A 315 -16.00 -20.01 -21.36
CA ASN A 315 -15.38 -21.23 -20.79
C ASN A 315 -14.20 -21.01 -19.82
N ASN A 316 -14.15 -21.93 -18.86
CA ASN A 316 -13.12 -22.19 -17.85
C ASN A 316 -11.75 -22.54 -18.47
N PHE A 317 -10.64 -22.30 -17.75
CA PHE A 317 -9.58 -23.31 -17.58
C PHE A 317 -8.65 -23.00 -16.39
N SER A 318 -8.27 -24.08 -15.72
CA SER A 318 -7.42 -24.24 -14.55
C SER A 318 -5.95 -24.53 -14.91
N GLY A 319 -5.01 -24.15 -14.04
CA GLY A 319 -3.87 -25.01 -13.70
C GLY A 319 -2.44 -24.47 -13.86
N ILE A 320 -1.66 -24.64 -12.78
CA ILE A 320 -0.22 -25.02 -12.72
C ILE A 320 0.76 -23.91 -13.19
N GLY A 321 1.83 -23.51 -12.49
CA GLY A 321 2.74 -24.13 -11.52
C GLY A 321 4.16 -23.81 -12.01
N GLY A 322 5.10 -23.46 -11.12
CA GLY A 322 6.49 -23.21 -11.53
C GLY A 322 7.31 -22.41 -10.53
N ASP A 323 7.97 -23.13 -9.62
CA ASP A 323 9.13 -22.69 -8.83
C ASP A 323 10.26 -22.19 -9.73
N PHE A 324 11.10 -21.25 -9.26
CA PHE A 324 12.56 -21.35 -9.36
C PHE A 324 13.26 -20.47 -8.31
N ALA A 325 14.37 -21.03 -7.80
CA ALA A 325 15.11 -20.69 -6.60
C ALA A 325 16.20 -19.59 -6.83
N PRO A 326 16.87 -19.12 -5.76
CA PRO A 326 17.64 -17.87 -5.72
C PRO A 326 19.16 -18.07 -5.82
N HIS A 327 19.87 -17.14 -6.45
CA HIS A 327 21.32 -16.89 -6.38
C HIS A 327 21.56 -15.52 -7.08
N LEU A 328 22.40 -14.56 -6.67
CA LEU A 328 23.54 -14.47 -5.77
C LEU A 328 23.72 -13.00 -5.33
N ILE A 329 24.02 -12.82 -4.04
CA ILE A 329 24.45 -11.55 -3.43
C ILE A 329 25.97 -11.52 -3.51
N SER A 330 26.55 -10.66 -4.35
CA SER A 330 28.00 -10.38 -4.31
C SER A 330 28.41 -9.12 -5.08
N VAL A 331 27.86 -7.94 -4.78
CA VAL A 331 28.44 -6.66 -5.27
C VAL A 331 28.39 -5.50 -4.25
N LEU A 332 27.81 -5.65 -3.04
CA LEU A 332 27.69 -4.52 -2.09
C LEU A 332 28.25 -4.79 -0.68
N ASN A 333 29.16 -5.76 -0.53
CA ASN A 333 29.77 -6.08 0.76
C ASN A 333 31.26 -5.76 0.78
N ILE A 334 31.63 -4.56 1.20
CA ILE A 334 32.87 -4.30 1.95
C ILE A 334 32.55 -3.35 3.13
N SER A 335 33.16 -3.66 4.26
CA SER A 335 32.83 -3.41 5.66
C SER A 335 33.07 -2.01 6.24
N SER A 336 32.27 -1.66 7.27
CA SER A 336 32.75 -0.92 8.45
C SER A 336 31.91 -1.31 9.68
N THR A 337 32.38 -2.32 10.42
CA THR A 337 31.93 -2.61 11.79
C THR A 337 32.38 -1.50 12.72
N ARG A 338 31.45 -0.60 13.09
CA ARG A 338 31.63 0.27 14.27
C ARG A 338 30.78 -0.27 15.41
N ASN A 339 31.45 -0.89 16.37
CA ASN A 339 30.88 -1.24 17.67
C ASN A 339 30.40 0.02 18.40
N ARG A 340 29.17 -0.02 18.90
CA ARG A 340 28.71 0.74 20.05
C ARG A 340 27.96 -0.19 21.00
#